data_AF-A0A8T8T9N6-F1
#
_entry.id   AF-A0A8T8T9N6-F1
#
_cell.length_a   1.000
_cell.length_b   1.000
_cell.length_c   1.000
_cell.angle_alpha   90.00
_cell.angle_beta   90.00
_cell.angle_gamma   90.00
#
_symmetry.space_group_name_H-M   'P 1'
#
loop_
_entity.id
_entity.type
_entity.pdbx_description
1 polymer ?
#
loop_
_entity_poly.entity_id
_entity_poly.type
_entity_poly.pdbx_seq_one_letter_code
_entity_poly.pdbx_strand_id
1 'polypeptide(L)'
;MAPALAAAAATRSAAQRRLPHTRTIIAAGLLSTRTLSTVLLSTTTSENIPAWREHASIVVGFLSIACWVTVYSPQLLENYRNKSSEGLSTLFILIWLAGDALNWLGALLQGLLWTQIALAGYYVFCDIALLWQAYYYTKYYLNGVRIERHPIAH
;
A
#
# COMPACT_ATOMS: atom_id res chain seq x y z
N MET A 1 62.44 -10.34 -27.76
CA MET A 1 61.51 -10.94 -26.78
C MET A 1 61.11 -9.82 -25.82
N ALA A 2 59.91 -9.25 -25.73
CA ALA A 2 58.58 -9.65 -26.17
C ALA A 2 57.69 -8.39 -26.40
N PRO A 3 57.17 -8.16 -27.62
CA PRO A 3 56.07 -7.23 -27.87
C PRO A 3 54.75 -7.96 -28.17
N ALA A 4 54.52 -9.15 -27.58
CA ALA A 4 53.35 -9.99 -27.85
C ALA A 4 52.26 -9.94 -26.76
N LEU A 5 52.57 -9.39 -25.57
CA LEU A 5 51.64 -9.39 -24.42
C LEU A 5 50.68 -8.19 -24.36
N ALA A 6 51.01 -7.08 -25.03
CA ALA A 6 50.13 -5.89 -25.05
C ALA A 6 48.96 -6.03 -26.06
N ALA A 7 49.12 -6.82 -27.13
CA ALA A 7 48.06 -7.04 -28.13
C ALA A 7 46.94 -7.99 -27.63
N ALA A 8 47.23 -8.84 -26.64
CA ALA A 8 46.25 -9.75 -26.07
C ALA A 8 45.29 -9.09 -25.06
N ALA A 9 45.66 -7.94 -24.49
CA ALA A 9 44.83 -7.19 -23.55
C ALA A 9 43.87 -6.21 -24.24
N ALA A 10 44.29 -5.56 -25.32
CA ALA A 10 43.45 -4.59 -26.05
C ALA A 10 42.32 -5.24 -26.86
N THR A 11 42.45 -6.52 -27.21
CA THR A 11 41.44 -7.25 -28.00
C THR A 11 40.31 -7.83 -27.13
N ARG A 12 40.47 -7.88 -25.80
CA ARG A 12 39.47 -8.45 -24.88
C ARG A 12 38.34 -7.48 -24.51
N SER A 13 38.53 -6.18 -24.70
CA SER A 13 37.49 -5.18 -24.35
C SER A 13 36.50 -4.88 -25.49
N ALA A 14 36.77 -5.33 -26.72
CA ALA A 14 35.89 -5.12 -27.87
C ALA A 14 34.93 -6.28 -28.17
N ALA A 15 35.10 -7.45 -27.51
CA ALA A 15 34.21 -8.59 -27.63
C ALA A 15 33.03 -8.55 -26.62
N GLN A 16 32.91 -7.47 -25.85
CA GLN A 16 31.82 -7.23 -24.91
C GLN A 16 30.67 -6.42 -25.55
N ARG A 17 30.42 -6.60 -26.84
CA ARG A 17 29.32 -5.94 -27.56
C ARG A 17 28.28 -6.98 -27.99
N ARG A 18 27.15 -6.95 -27.28
CA ARG A 18 25.87 -7.65 -27.55
C ARG A 18 25.88 -9.16 -27.29
N LEU A 19 25.67 -9.53 -26.03
CA LEU A 19 25.15 -10.86 -25.70
C LEU A 19 23.70 -10.96 -26.21
N PRO A 20 23.36 -11.94 -27.06
CA PRO A 20 21.97 -12.13 -27.51
C PRO A 20 21.07 -12.50 -26.34
N HIS A 21 19.84 -11.97 -26.34
CA HIS A 21 18.83 -12.14 -25.28
C HIS A 21 18.63 -13.59 -24.81
N THR A 22 18.93 -14.57 -25.67
CA THR A 22 18.85 -16.01 -25.36
C THR A 22 19.77 -16.45 -24.21
N ARG A 23 20.98 -15.88 -24.08
CA ARG A 23 21.91 -16.26 -22.99
C ARG A 23 21.50 -15.67 -21.64
N THR A 24 20.90 -14.48 -21.66
CA THR A 24 20.36 -13.83 -20.45
C THR A 24 19.12 -14.58 -19.94
N ILE A 25 18.26 -15.08 -20.84
CA ILE A 25 17.07 -15.86 -20.47
C ILE A 25 17.47 -17.21 -19.87
N ILE A 26 18.45 -17.91 -20.45
CA ILE A 26 18.94 -19.19 -19.91
C ILE A 26 19.63 -18.97 -18.55
N ALA A 27 20.44 -17.92 -18.39
CA ALA A 27 21.04 -17.56 -17.12
C ALA A 27 20.00 -17.15 -16.06
N ALA A 28 18.96 -16.42 -16.44
CA ALA A 28 17.85 -16.06 -15.56
C ALA A 28 17.00 -17.28 -15.16
N GLY A 29 16.79 -18.24 -16.07
CA GLY A 29 16.13 -19.52 -15.77
C GLY A 29 16.95 -20.45 -14.88
N LEU A 30 18.28 -20.43 -15.01
CA LEU A 30 19.20 -21.16 -14.10
C LEU A 30 19.29 -20.49 -12.72
N LEU A 31 19.13 -19.17 -12.64
CA LEU A 31 19.07 -18.44 -11.37
C LEU A 31 17.71 -18.63 -10.68
N SER A 32 16.62 -18.65 -11.44
CA SER A 32 15.26 -18.92 -10.92
C SER A 32 15.12 -20.36 -10.41
N THR A 33 15.76 -21.33 -11.06
CA THR A 33 15.78 -22.72 -10.57
C THR A 33 16.62 -22.88 -9.30
N ARG A 34 17.69 -22.09 -9.11
CA ARG A 34 18.43 -22.04 -7.84
C ARG A 34 17.63 -21.38 -6.72
N THR A 35 16.92 -20.30 -6.99
CA THR A 35 16.04 -19.67 -5.99
C THR A 35 14.83 -20.55 -5.68
N LEU A 36 14.21 -21.19 -6.67
CA LEU A 36 13.15 -22.18 -6.49
C LEU A 36 13.64 -23.38 -5.66
N SER A 37 14.87 -23.86 -5.88
CA SER A 37 15.45 -24.96 -5.09
C SER A 37 15.71 -24.56 -3.64
N THR A 38 16.18 -23.33 -3.39
CA THR A 38 16.30 -22.82 -2.00
C THR A 38 14.94 -22.59 -1.34
N VAL A 39 13.90 -22.21 -2.09
CA VAL A 39 12.52 -22.02 -1.62
C VAL A 39 11.82 -23.37 -1.38
N LEU A 40 12.05 -24.36 -2.24
CA LEU A 40 11.58 -25.75 -2.09
C LEU A 40 12.29 -26.47 -0.93
N LEU A 41 13.57 -26.18 -0.72
CA LEU A 41 14.31 -26.71 0.43
C LEU A 41 13.89 -26.05 1.76
N SER A 42 13.47 -24.78 1.73
CA SER A 42 12.91 -24.10 2.92
C SER A 42 11.45 -24.44 3.19
N THR A 43 10.73 -25.06 2.25
CA THR A 43 9.39 -25.61 2.49
C THR A 43 9.41 -27.04 3.04
N THR A 44 10.56 -27.72 3.05
CA THR A 44 10.69 -29.09 3.58
C THR A 44 11.35 -29.19 4.96
N THR A 45 11.94 -28.09 5.47
CA THR A 45 12.28 -27.99 6.89
C THR A 45 11.04 -27.62 7.68
N SER A 46 10.40 -28.63 8.28
CA SER A 46 9.53 -28.49 9.45
C SER A 46 10.34 -27.87 10.61
N GLU A 47 10.70 -26.60 10.50
CA GLU A 47 11.23 -25.85 11.64
C GLU A 47 10.06 -25.69 12.62
N ASN A 48 10.18 -26.29 13.81
CA ASN A 48 9.24 -26.06 14.90
C ASN A 48 9.34 -24.58 15.28
N ILE A 49 8.57 -23.74 14.60
CA ILE A 49 8.46 -22.33 14.92
C ILE A 49 7.97 -22.25 16.37
N PRO A 50 8.74 -21.64 17.29
CA PRO A 50 8.36 -21.65 18.68
C PRO A 50 7.06 -20.86 18.87
N ALA A 51 6.13 -21.44 19.63
CA ALA A 51 4.76 -20.94 19.79
C ALA A 51 4.69 -19.44 20.17
N TRP A 52 5.68 -18.92 20.90
CA TRP A 52 5.73 -17.49 21.24
C TRP A 52 5.74 -16.57 20.01
N ARG A 53 6.29 -17.00 18.87
CA ARG A 53 6.31 -16.20 17.62
C ARG A 53 4.92 -16.04 17.02
N GLU A 54 4.12 -17.10 17.08
CA GLU A 54 2.74 -17.08 16.58
C GLU A 54 1.84 -16.20 17.46
N HIS A 55 1.96 -16.32 18.79
CA HIS A 55 1.21 -15.46 19.70
C HIS A 55 1.65 -13.99 19.57
N ALA A 56 2.95 -13.73 19.41
CA ALA A 56 3.47 -12.38 19.20
C ALA A 56 2.97 -11.77 17.88
N SER A 57 2.93 -12.52 16.78
CA SER A 57 2.45 -11.99 15.49
C SER A 57 0.97 -11.62 15.55
N ILE A 58 0.15 -12.39 16.25
CA ILE A 58 -1.27 -12.09 16.47
C ILE A 58 -1.42 -10.80 17.30
N VAL A 59 -0.71 -10.70 18.43
CA VAL A 59 -0.80 -9.53 19.33
C VAL A 59 -0.33 -8.25 18.62
N VAL A 60 0.82 -8.31 17.94
CA VAL A 60 1.35 -7.17 17.16
C VAL A 60 0.41 -6.82 16.01
N GLY A 61 -0.21 -7.81 15.37
CA GLY A 61 -1.22 -7.62 14.33
C GLY A 61 -2.44 -6.85 14.85
N PHE A 62 -3.03 -7.26 15.99
CA PHE A 62 -4.15 -6.54 16.60
C PHE A 62 -3.78 -5.13 17.08
N LEU A 63 -2.58 -4.96 17.62
CA LEU A 63 -2.08 -3.63 18.02
C LEU A 63 -1.94 -2.70 16.81
N SER A 64 -1.46 -3.24 15.68
CA SER A 64 -1.37 -2.50 14.42
C SER A 64 -2.75 -2.05 13.94
N ILE A 65 -3.76 -2.94 13.99
CA ILE A 65 -5.14 -2.61 13.63
C ILE A 65 -5.69 -1.51 14.56
N ALA A 66 -5.49 -1.63 15.86
CA ALA A 66 -5.95 -0.65 16.83
C ALA A 66 -5.30 0.73 16.60
N CYS A 67 -4.00 0.76 16.30
CA CYS A 67 -3.28 1.99 15.95
C CYS A 67 -3.89 2.66 14.71
N TRP A 68 -4.11 1.89 13.63
CA TRP A 68 -4.70 2.39 12.40
C TRP A 68 -6.11 2.95 12.57
N VAL A 69 -6.97 2.27 13.32
CA VAL A 69 -8.32 2.74 13.64
C VAL A 69 -8.27 4.05 14.44
N THR A 70 -7.33 4.14 15.39
CA THR A 70 -7.15 5.33 16.23
C THR A 70 -6.69 6.53 15.42
N VAL A 71 -5.81 6.35 14.41
CA VAL A 71 -5.29 7.45 13.57
C VAL A 71 -6.37 8.07 12.67
N TYR A 72 -7.38 7.32 12.25
CA TYR A 72 -8.50 7.87 11.46
C TYR A 72 -9.48 8.72 12.29
N SER A 73 -9.62 8.40 13.58
CA SER A 73 -10.54 9.06 14.50
C SER A 73 -10.29 10.57 14.71
N PRO A 74 -9.05 11.07 14.92
CA PRO A 74 -8.80 12.49 15.14
C PRO A 74 -9.18 13.34 13.93
N GLN A 75 -9.00 12.86 12.70
CA GLN A 75 -9.36 13.66 11.52
C GLN A 75 -10.87 13.86 11.41
N LEU A 76 -11.65 12.81 11.66
CA LEU A 76 -13.11 12.88 11.67
C LEU A 76 -13.62 13.83 12.78
N LEU A 77 -12.96 13.80 13.95
CA LEU A 77 -13.27 14.66 15.08
C LEU A 77 -12.89 16.12 14.82
N GLU A 78 -11.71 16.38 14.25
CA GLU A 78 -11.23 17.72 13.95
C GLU A 78 -12.13 18.41 12.93
N ASN A 79 -12.48 17.70 11.84
CA ASN A 79 -13.46 18.18 10.87
C ASN A 79 -14.81 18.48 11.54
N TYR A 80 -15.24 17.63 12.48
CA TYR A 80 -16.47 17.86 13.23
C TYR A 80 -16.42 19.08 14.15
N ARG A 81 -15.29 19.30 14.83
CA ARG A 81 -15.09 20.41 15.77
C ARG A 81 -14.96 21.74 15.04
N ASN A 82 -14.20 21.77 13.95
CA ASN A 82 -13.90 23.00 13.22
C ASN A 82 -14.98 23.34 12.18
N LYS A 83 -15.90 22.42 11.89
CA LYS A 83 -16.93 22.56 10.85
C LYS A 83 -16.32 22.98 9.49
N SER A 84 -15.11 22.52 9.22
CA SER A 84 -14.32 22.82 8.04
C SER A 84 -13.48 21.59 7.68
N SER A 85 -13.28 21.37 6.38
CA SER A 85 -12.38 20.34 5.84
C SER A 85 -11.18 20.93 5.11
N GLU A 86 -10.79 22.18 5.40
CA GLU A 86 -9.70 22.90 4.72
C GLU A 86 -8.35 22.16 4.72
N GLY A 87 -8.12 21.30 5.72
CA GLY A 87 -6.90 20.50 5.81
C GLY A 87 -6.84 19.28 4.87
N LEU A 88 -7.93 18.93 4.17
CA LEU A 88 -7.97 17.76 3.27
C LEU A 88 -8.45 18.12 1.86
N SER A 89 -7.77 17.55 0.87
CA SER A 89 -8.18 17.62 -0.54
C SER A 89 -9.32 16.63 -0.81
N THR A 90 -10.50 17.14 -1.21
CA THR A 90 -11.66 16.32 -1.56
C THR A 90 -11.36 15.32 -2.67
N LEU A 91 -10.54 15.71 -3.66
CA LEU A 91 -10.15 14.84 -4.77
C LEU A 91 -9.23 13.70 -4.31
N PHE A 92 -8.35 13.97 -3.33
CA PHE A 92 -7.52 12.93 -2.74
C PHE A 92 -8.36 11.86 -2.04
N ILE A 93 -9.33 12.27 -1.22
CA ILE A 93 -10.23 11.33 -0.54
C ILE A 93 -11.05 10.53 -1.55
N LEU A 94 -11.48 11.14 -2.67
CA LEU A 94 -12.26 10.44 -3.69
C LEU A 94 -11.45 9.35 -4.40
N ILE A 95 -10.17 9.59 -4.68
CA ILE A 95 -9.25 8.58 -5.22
C ILE A 95 -8.97 7.49 -4.18
N TRP A 96 -8.78 7.87 -2.91
CA TRP A 96 -8.62 6.92 -1.81
C TRP A 96 -9.82 6.01 -1.65
N LEU A 97 -11.03 6.55 -1.64
CA LEU A 97 -12.26 5.78 -1.57
C LEU A 97 -12.35 4.76 -2.70
N ALA A 98 -11.97 5.14 -3.93
CA ALA A 98 -11.93 4.21 -5.05
C ALA A 98 -10.91 3.08 -4.81
N GLY A 99 -9.71 3.41 -4.31
CA GLY A 99 -8.70 2.44 -3.93
C GLY A 99 -9.17 1.49 -2.82
N ASP A 100 -9.78 2.02 -1.76
CA ASP A 100 -10.26 1.25 -0.62
C ASP A 100 -11.47 0.38 -0.97
N ALA A 101 -12.35 0.86 -1.86
CA ALA A 101 -13.45 0.06 -2.39
C ALA A 101 -12.94 -1.12 -3.22
N LEU A 102 -11.92 -0.91 -4.07
CA LEU A 102 -11.28 -1.97 -4.83
C LEU A 102 -10.53 -2.95 -3.92
N ASN A 103 -9.86 -2.45 -2.87
CA ASN A 103 -9.19 -3.26 -1.87
C ASN A 103 -10.19 -4.16 -1.11
N TRP A 104 -11.32 -3.60 -0.69
CA TRP A 104 -12.37 -4.35 -0.01
C TRP A 104 -13.02 -5.39 -0.92
N LEU A 105 -13.31 -5.04 -2.17
CA LEU A 105 -13.83 -5.98 -3.15
C LEU A 105 -12.82 -7.10 -3.45
N GLY A 106 -11.54 -6.77 -3.60
CA GLY A 106 -10.46 -7.76 -3.76
C GLY A 106 -10.38 -8.70 -2.57
N ALA A 107 -10.47 -8.18 -1.35
CA ALA A 107 -10.46 -8.97 -0.12
C ALA A 107 -11.65 -9.96 -0.05
N LEU A 108 -12.84 -9.53 -0.48
CA LEU A 108 -14.03 -10.38 -0.58
C LEU A 108 -13.86 -11.48 -1.63
N LEU A 109 -13.38 -11.12 -2.83
CA LEU A 109 -13.21 -12.06 -3.94
C LEU A 109 -12.14 -13.12 -3.66
N GLN A 110 -11.10 -12.77 -2.92
CA GLN A 110 -10.01 -13.67 -2.55
C GLN A 110 -10.28 -14.46 -1.25
N GLY A 111 -11.36 -14.16 -0.53
CA GLY A 111 -11.71 -14.83 0.73
C GLY A 111 -10.65 -14.64 1.81
N LEU A 112 -10.10 -13.43 1.94
CA LEU A 112 -9.10 -13.11 2.97
C LEU A 112 -9.66 -13.31 4.39
N LEU A 113 -8.77 -13.25 5.38
CA LEU A 113 -9.14 -13.31 6.79
C LEU A 113 -10.29 -12.34 7.11
N TRP A 114 -11.28 -12.80 7.88
CA TRP A 114 -12.47 -12.00 8.20
C TRP A 114 -12.13 -10.64 8.83
N THR A 115 -11.05 -10.56 9.61
CA THR A 115 -10.55 -9.32 10.21
C THR A 115 -10.06 -8.33 9.15
N GLN A 116 -9.42 -8.81 8.08
CA GLN A 116 -8.93 -7.97 6.99
C GLN A 116 -10.09 -7.42 6.15
N ILE A 117 -11.10 -8.26 5.87
CA ILE A 117 -12.32 -7.83 5.16
C ILE A 117 -13.07 -6.78 6.00
N ALA A 118 -13.20 -6.99 7.30
CA ALA A 118 -13.84 -6.03 8.21
C ALA A 118 -13.07 -4.71 8.28
N LEU A 119 -11.72 -4.75 8.34
CA LEU A 119 -10.88 -3.57 8.37
C LEU A 119 -10.93 -2.77 7.06
N ALA A 120 -10.89 -3.45 5.91
CA ALA A 120 -11.06 -2.80 4.61
C ALA A 120 -12.44 -2.14 4.47
N GLY A 121 -13.50 -2.80 4.95
CA GLY A 121 -14.85 -2.21 5.01
C GLY A 121 -14.92 -0.99 5.93
N TYR A 122 -14.20 -1.02 7.06
CA TYR A 122 -14.10 0.12 7.98
C TYR A 122 -13.47 1.35 7.30
N TYR A 123 -12.39 1.18 6.52
CA TYR A 123 -11.78 2.31 5.81
C TYR A 123 -12.71 2.93 4.76
N VAL A 124 -13.42 2.10 3.97
CA VAL A 124 -14.43 2.58 3.03
C VAL A 124 -15.50 3.42 3.74
N PHE A 125 -15.97 2.98 4.91
CA PHE A 125 -16.94 3.75 5.69
C PHE A 125 -16.37 5.10 6.18
N CYS A 126 -15.13 5.11 6.68
CA CYS A 126 -14.45 6.33 7.12
C CYS A 126 -14.29 7.35 5.98
N ASP A 127 -13.90 6.90 4.79
CA ASP A 127 -13.75 7.75 3.61
C ASP A 127 -15.08 8.38 3.18
N ILE A 128 -16.17 7.60 3.19
CA ILE A 128 -17.51 8.12 2.93
C ILE A 128 -17.91 9.18 3.97
N ALA A 129 -17.62 8.94 5.25
CA ALA A 129 -17.91 9.90 6.31
C ALA A 129 -17.11 11.20 6.15
N LEU A 130 -15.83 11.11 5.76
CA LEU A 130 -14.98 12.27 5.48
C LEU A 130 -15.47 13.05 4.25
N LEU A 131 -15.86 12.37 3.16
CA LEU A 131 -16.46 13.01 1.99
C LEU A 131 -17.78 13.69 2.31
N TRP A 132 -18.62 13.04 3.12
CA TRP A 132 -19.87 13.65 3.60
C TRP A 132 -19.60 14.92 4.39
N GLN A 133 -18.65 14.89 5.34
CA GLN A 133 -18.25 16.07 6.10
C GLN A 133 -17.70 17.17 5.18
N ALA A 134 -16.84 16.84 4.24
CA ALA A 134 -16.28 17.80 3.29
C ALA A 134 -17.38 18.47 2.45
N TYR A 135 -18.32 17.68 1.92
CA TYR A 135 -19.47 18.20 1.18
C TYR A 135 -20.40 19.07 2.03
N TYR A 136 -20.76 18.60 3.23
CA TYR A 136 -21.66 19.30 4.13
C TYR A 136 -21.07 20.63 4.62
N TYR A 137 -19.81 20.62 5.06
CA TYR A 137 -19.16 21.84 5.52
C TYR A 137 -18.92 22.84 4.39
N THR A 138 -18.52 22.39 3.19
CA THR A 138 -18.39 23.30 2.03
C THR A 138 -19.72 23.97 1.67
N LYS A 139 -20.86 23.28 1.85
CA LYS A 139 -22.18 23.79 1.46
C LYS A 139 -22.84 24.70 2.50
N TYR A 140 -22.66 24.39 3.79
CA TYR A 140 -23.39 25.05 4.88
C TYR A 140 -22.52 25.93 5.77
N TYR A 141 -21.19 25.84 5.65
CA TYR A 141 -20.24 26.59 6.47
C TYR A 141 -19.23 27.31 5.58
N LEU A 142 -19.04 28.60 5.82
CA LEU A 142 -17.98 29.40 5.21
C LEU A 142 -17.03 29.84 6.33
N ASN A 143 -15.76 29.45 6.28
CA ASN A 143 -14.77 29.76 7.32
C ASN A 143 -15.22 29.36 8.75
N GLY A 144 -15.90 28.22 8.89
CA GLY A 144 -16.40 27.72 10.19
C GLY A 144 -17.70 28.38 10.69
N VAL A 145 -18.24 29.36 9.97
CA VAL A 145 -19.50 30.04 10.31
C VAL A 145 -20.64 29.46 9.45
N ARG A 146 -21.77 29.12 10.08
CA ARG A 146 -22.96 28.65 9.36
C ARG A 146 -23.46 29.75 8.44
N ILE A 147 -23.72 29.41 7.18
CA ILE A 147 -24.35 30.31 6.23
C ILE A 147 -25.82 30.49 6.64
N GLU A 148 -26.10 31.50 7.45
CA GLU A 148 -27.46 32.03 7.59
C GLU A 148 -27.81 32.69 6.25
N ARG A 149 -28.60 32.00 5.43
CA ARG A 149 -29.27 32.68 4.32
C ARG A 149 -30.23 33.69 4.95
N HIS A 150 -29.84 34.96 4.97
CA HIS A 150 -30.81 36.03 5.17
C HIS A 150 -31.93 35.80 4.15
N PRO A 151 -33.21 35.71 4.56
CA PRO A 151 -34.30 35.69 3.60
C PRO A 151 -34.15 36.96 2.77
N ILE A 152 -33.99 36.79 1.45
CA ILE A 152 -33.99 37.90 0.50
C ILE A 152 -35.32 38.60 0.76
N ALA A 153 -35.27 39.81 1.31
CA ALA A 153 -36.43 40.69 1.33
C ALA A 153 -36.80 40.93 -0.13
N HIS A 154 -37.82 40.22 -0.59
CA HIS A 154 -38.46 40.42 -1.88
C HIS A 154 -39.31 41.69 -1.83
#